data_AF-A0A4Z1HR21-F1
#
_entry.id   AF-A0A4Z1HR21-F1
#
_cell.length_a   1.000
_cell.length_b   1.000
_cell.length_c   1.000
_cell.angle_alpha   90.00
_cell.angle_beta   90.00
_cell.angle_gamma   90.00
#
_symmetry.space_group_name_H-M   'P 1'
#
loop_
_entity.id
_entity.type
_entity.pdbx_description
1 polymer ?
#
loop_
_entity_poly.entity_id
_entity_poly.type
_entity_poly.pdbx_seq_one_letter_code
_entity_poly.pdbx_strand_id
1 'polypeptide(L)'
;MEGGNLELLLQILEDYGISFDRNAIKSDYARSPAAVEAWISKYLGPETLLTKDEVALYGVLSQSGDADKVANLQKPSSISDLSDEQLHTAIEELQRSTTAIEKQSEALRSQQNAVALIVKNNKKVRVARTEADAKQLRKWEAENGQVSSAVEELSQNLMYQLSDLEQQNKMSKSDAKQTVDEIFKADDRLLTSLQKLAEELDPGSSEDHDTISRIRDLCARYIKHTVNGVRTKLDRIYIEALNGSADSQDANKQEVTELQEELESLYSEVLPVAQMSAEQQYLEPALREIAAKGDSGQDRAYQALKYMQECLSFLVRRTEIYAEHIEEHQCHQMATKFAIETGGKELQNQAASQSSTSITRQRQNSQVQAQSRNNRRRSSMFEEMDAEQQLLRNLGITLPNESDTDDARTEFLEKSLQERTEKLKNHMANLESTTETTISSHVHNADVTMKLLYNALQADSVYGEVQLLDPDIVSSFNTFEEEIKNLQENLEAVNLQR
;
A
#
# COMPACT_ATOMS: atom_id res chain seq x y z
N MET A 1 77.66 -19.06 94.82
CA MET A 1 76.39 -18.67 94.16
C MET A 1 75.26 -19.05 95.11
N GLU A 2 75.09 -18.30 96.20
CA GLU A 2 74.25 -18.67 97.36
C GLU A 2 73.04 -17.71 97.55
N GLY A 3 72.73 -16.86 96.56
CA GLY A 3 71.65 -15.87 96.66
C GLY A 3 70.35 -16.26 95.97
N GLY A 4 70.39 -17.20 95.01
CA GLY A 4 69.27 -17.44 94.08
C GLY A 4 68.05 -18.12 94.70
N ASN A 5 68.24 -19.05 95.64
CA ASN A 5 67.12 -19.83 96.21
C ASN A 5 66.31 -19.04 97.24
N LEU A 6 66.94 -18.11 97.97
CA LEU A 6 66.24 -17.26 98.93
C LEU A 6 65.38 -16.21 98.21
N GLU A 7 65.87 -15.63 97.11
CA GLU A 7 65.08 -14.73 96.26
C GLU A 7 63.91 -15.46 95.60
N LEU A 8 64.11 -16.70 95.14
CA LEU A 8 63.06 -17.52 94.56
C LEU A 8 61.93 -17.83 95.57
N LEU A 9 62.27 -18.18 96.82
CA LEU A 9 61.28 -18.40 97.88
C LEU A 9 60.50 -17.12 98.22
N LEU A 10 61.19 -15.97 98.33
CA LEU A 10 60.54 -14.70 98.62
C LEU A 10 59.60 -14.26 97.49
N GLN A 11 60.01 -14.47 96.22
CA GLN A 11 59.20 -14.15 95.04
C GLN A 11 57.98 -15.05 94.92
N ILE A 12 58.12 -16.36 95.19
CA ILE A 12 56.99 -17.30 95.20
C ILE A 12 55.99 -16.93 96.30
N LEU A 13 56.43 -16.66 97.53
CA LEU A 13 55.52 -16.31 98.62
C LEU A 13 54.75 -15.00 98.35
N GLU A 14 55.37 -14.05 97.67
CA GLU A 14 54.75 -12.80 97.23
C GLU A 14 53.75 -13.03 96.07
N ASP A 15 54.10 -13.90 95.10
CA ASP A 15 53.23 -14.27 93.97
C ASP A 15 51.96 -15.03 94.38
N TYR A 16 52.00 -15.79 95.49
CA TYR A 16 50.84 -16.49 96.05
C TYR A 16 50.14 -15.75 97.20
N GLY A 17 50.54 -14.50 97.49
CA GLY A 17 49.83 -13.59 98.40
C GLY A 17 49.88 -13.97 99.89
N ILE A 18 50.89 -14.72 100.32
CA ILE A 18 51.04 -15.13 101.72
C ILE A 18 51.76 -14.00 102.46
N SER A 19 51.20 -13.50 103.57
CA SER A 19 51.83 -12.44 104.37
C SER A 19 52.97 -13.01 105.21
N PHE A 20 54.21 -12.55 104.98
CA PHE A 20 55.38 -12.99 105.72
C PHE A 20 56.30 -11.84 106.13
N ASP A 21 57.04 -12.02 107.24
CA ASP A 21 58.06 -11.07 107.69
C ASP A 21 59.41 -11.39 107.03
N ARG A 22 59.79 -10.55 106.06
CA ARG A 22 60.99 -10.70 105.23
C ARG A 22 62.29 -10.71 106.06
N ASN A 23 62.30 -10.13 107.26
CA ASN A 23 63.49 -10.08 108.09
C ASN A 23 63.69 -11.36 108.91
N ALA A 24 62.60 -12.00 109.34
CA ALA A 24 62.65 -13.27 110.07
C ALA A 24 63.17 -14.43 109.20
N ILE A 25 62.68 -14.51 107.95
CA ILE A 25 63.10 -15.56 106.99
C ILE A 25 64.56 -15.38 106.58
N LYS A 26 65.03 -14.13 106.42
CA LYS A 26 66.45 -13.83 106.16
C LYS A 26 67.34 -14.21 107.34
N SER A 27 66.89 -14.00 108.58
CA SER A 27 67.65 -14.38 109.77
C SER A 27 67.74 -15.90 109.98
N ASP A 28 66.69 -16.65 109.65
CA ASP A 28 66.70 -18.12 109.74
C ASP A 28 67.49 -18.76 108.61
N TYR A 29 67.44 -18.20 107.39
CA TYR A 29 68.28 -18.66 106.27
C TYR A 29 69.78 -18.48 106.57
N ALA A 30 70.16 -17.37 107.23
CA ALA A 30 71.55 -17.16 107.66
C ALA A 30 72.02 -18.16 108.74
N ARG A 31 71.09 -18.82 109.44
CA ARG A 31 71.38 -19.75 110.53
C ARG A 31 71.54 -21.20 110.06
N SER A 32 70.86 -21.62 109.00
CA SER A 32 70.98 -22.97 108.42
C SER A 32 70.67 -23.04 106.91
N PRO A 33 71.52 -22.46 106.05
CA PRO A 33 71.23 -22.33 104.62
C PRO A 33 70.99 -23.68 103.93
N ALA A 34 71.76 -24.72 104.27
CA ALA A 34 71.63 -26.05 103.66
C ALA A 34 70.31 -26.77 104.00
N ALA A 35 69.74 -26.54 105.19
CA ALA A 35 68.48 -27.16 105.58
C ALA A 35 67.28 -26.47 104.89
N VAL A 36 67.37 -25.14 104.74
CA VAL A 36 66.35 -24.35 104.06
C VAL A 36 66.38 -24.61 102.55
N GLU A 37 67.55 -24.77 101.93
CA GLU A 37 67.65 -25.14 100.51
C GLU A 37 67.16 -26.56 100.21
N ALA A 38 67.41 -27.52 101.11
CA ALA A 38 66.84 -28.85 101.01
C ALA A 38 65.32 -28.86 101.18
N TRP A 39 64.76 -27.95 101.99
CA TRP A 39 63.32 -27.78 102.15
C TRP A 39 62.68 -27.09 100.92
N ILE A 40 63.30 -26.02 100.41
CA ILE A 40 62.86 -25.32 99.20
C ILE A 40 62.84 -26.26 98.00
N SER A 41 63.91 -27.03 97.78
CA SER A 41 63.96 -27.96 96.65
C SER A 41 62.97 -29.12 96.77
N LYS A 42 62.59 -29.51 98.00
CA LYS A 42 61.65 -30.61 98.24
C LYS A 42 60.17 -30.19 98.18
N TYR A 43 59.84 -28.95 98.57
CA TYR A 43 58.44 -28.51 98.72
C TYR A 43 58.04 -27.33 97.81
N LEU A 44 58.99 -26.63 97.19
CA LEU A 44 58.74 -25.52 96.25
C LEU A 44 59.30 -25.87 94.85
N GLY A 45 58.88 -27.02 94.32
CA GLY A 45 59.13 -27.42 92.92
C GLY A 45 57.96 -27.04 92.00
N PRO A 46 58.17 -27.01 90.67
CA PRO A 46 57.11 -26.73 89.69
C PRO A 46 55.96 -27.76 89.72
N GLU A 47 56.23 -28.97 90.23
CA GLU A 47 55.23 -30.03 90.42
C GLU A 47 54.31 -29.80 91.64
N THR A 48 54.74 -28.96 92.59
CA THR A 48 54.02 -28.68 93.85
C THR A 48 53.40 -27.29 93.90
N LEU A 49 53.75 -26.41 92.96
CA LEU A 49 53.27 -25.04 92.87
C LEU A 49 52.29 -24.90 91.70
N LEU A 50 51.03 -24.60 92.01
CA LEU A 50 49.98 -24.44 91.02
C LEU A 50 50.17 -23.14 90.24
N THR A 51 50.32 -23.19 88.92
CA THR A 51 50.56 -21.98 88.11
C THR A 51 49.35 -21.02 88.13
N LYS A 52 49.55 -19.73 87.82
CA LYS A 52 48.49 -18.71 87.90
C LYS A 52 47.25 -19.06 87.06
N ASP A 53 47.45 -19.71 85.92
CA ASP A 53 46.36 -20.19 85.06
C ASP A 53 45.64 -21.41 85.64
N GLU A 54 46.36 -22.32 86.30
CA GLU A 54 45.79 -23.49 87.00
C GLU A 54 45.02 -23.09 88.25
N VAL A 55 45.46 -22.06 88.99
CA VAL A 55 44.71 -21.49 90.12
C VAL A 55 43.40 -20.85 89.64
N ALA A 56 43.44 -20.14 88.51
CA ALA A 56 42.23 -19.57 87.90
C ALA A 56 41.28 -20.68 87.42
N LEU A 57 41.80 -21.72 86.77
CA LEU A 57 41.03 -22.90 86.36
C LEU A 57 40.42 -23.66 87.54
N TYR A 58 41.16 -23.84 88.64
CA TYR A 58 40.65 -24.46 89.86
C TYR A 58 39.57 -23.60 90.54
N GLY A 59 39.72 -22.26 90.51
CA GLY A 59 38.69 -21.33 90.94
C GLY A 59 37.39 -21.46 90.15
N VAL A 60 37.49 -21.59 88.82
CA VAL A 60 36.33 -21.82 87.95
C VAL A 60 35.71 -23.21 88.17
N LEU A 61 36.54 -24.26 88.31
CA LEU A 61 36.07 -25.63 88.55
C LEU A 61 35.45 -25.83 89.96
N SER A 62 35.93 -25.11 90.97
CA SER A 62 35.35 -25.14 92.32
C SER A 62 34.03 -24.39 92.40
N GLN A 63 33.87 -23.30 91.64
CA GLN A 63 32.58 -22.60 91.51
C GLN A 63 31.55 -23.39 90.70
N SER A 64 31.97 -24.19 89.71
CA SER A 64 31.07 -25.06 88.93
C SER A 64 30.71 -26.38 89.62
N GLY A 65 31.36 -26.71 90.75
CA GLY A 65 31.19 -27.99 91.46
C GLY A 65 31.77 -29.20 90.70
N ASP A 66 32.55 -28.96 89.63
CA ASP A 66 33.21 -30.02 88.87
C ASP A 66 34.58 -30.41 89.45
N ALA A 67 35.18 -29.56 90.29
CA ALA A 67 36.39 -29.91 91.05
C ALA A 67 36.18 -31.16 91.92
N ASP A 68 35.03 -31.26 92.59
CA ASP A 68 34.66 -32.45 93.39
C ASP A 68 34.34 -33.67 92.52
N LYS A 69 33.88 -33.45 91.28
CA LYS A 69 33.67 -34.55 90.32
C LYS A 69 35.00 -35.07 89.79
N VAL A 70 35.96 -34.21 89.50
CA VAL A 70 37.32 -34.62 89.07
C VAL A 70 38.07 -35.31 90.21
N ALA A 71 37.96 -34.82 91.44
CA ALA A 71 38.52 -35.48 92.62
C ALA A 71 37.90 -36.87 92.88
N ASN A 72 36.59 -37.03 92.65
CA ASN A 72 35.92 -38.33 92.73
C ASN A 72 36.15 -39.23 91.50
N LEU A 73 36.53 -38.65 90.35
CA LEU A 73 36.91 -39.37 89.12
C LEU A 73 38.38 -39.81 89.15
N GLN A 74 39.22 -39.21 90.00
CA GLN A 74 40.56 -39.73 90.36
C GLN A 74 40.45 -40.96 91.30
N LYS A 75 39.63 -41.95 90.91
CA LYS A 75 40.00 -43.34 91.11
C LYS A 75 40.95 -43.72 89.97
N PRO A 76 42.19 -44.14 90.24
CA PRO A 76 43.14 -44.57 89.20
C PRO A 76 42.78 -45.96 88.66
N SER A 77 41.53 -46.16 88.25
CA SER A 77 41.01 -47.41 87.70
C SER A 77 40.08 -47.21 86.50
N SER A 78 39.94 -45.97 86.01
CA SER A 78 39.10 -45.64 84.85
C SER A 78 39.84 -44.85 83.77
N ILE A 79 41.18 -44.80 83.85
CA ILE A 79 41.97 -44.81 82.62
C ILE A 79 41.90 -46.26 82.17
N SER A 80 40.87 -46.61 81.39
CA SER A 80 40.99 -47.78 80.54
C SER A 80 42.19 -47.50 79.65
N ASP A 81 43.26 -48.25 79.86
CA ASP A 81 44.34 -48.38 78.89
C ASP A 81 43.68 -48.54 77.52
N LEU A 82 43.86 -47.55 76.65
CA LEU A 82 43.46 -47.70 75.25
C LEU A 82 44.18 -48.97 74.78
N SER A 83 43.42 -50.02 74.45
CA SER A 83 44.05 -51.23 73.95
C SER A 83 44.73 -50.88 72.63
N ASP A 84 45.92 -51.43 72.40
CA ASP A 84 46.65 -51.25 71.14
C ASP A 84 45.76 -51.57 69.92
N GLU A 85 44.79 -52.48 70.08
CA GLU A 85 43.78 -52.82 69.06
C GLU A 85 42.84 -51.63 68.72
N GLN A 86 42.37 -50.89 69.73
CA GLN A 86 41.50 -49.72 69.53
C GLN A 86 42.28 -48.56 68.92
N LEU A 87 43.54 -48.38 69.31
CA LEU A 87 44.44 -47.42 68.67
C LEU A 87 44.70 -47.80 67.21
N HIS A 88 44.95 -49.07 66.91
CA HIS A 88 45.17 -49.53 65.54
C HIS A 88 43.91 -49.33 64.67
N THR A 89 42.74 -49.69 65.19
CA THR A 89 41.45 -49.49 64.50
C THR A 89 41.19 -48.00 64.24
N ALA A 90 41.44 -47.12 65.21
CA ALA A 90 41.30 -45.67 65.03
C ALA A 90 42.29 -45.11 64.00
N ILE A 91 43.52 -45.64 63.95
CA ILE A 91 44.53 -45.27 62.93
C ILE A 91 44.09 -45.73 61.54
N GLU A 92 43.58 -46.97 61.40
CA GLU A 92 43.06 -47.48 60.13
C GLU A 92 41.82 -46.70 59.66
N GLU A 93 40.89 -46.38 60.55
CA GLU A 93 39.73 -45.53 60.24
C GLU A 93 40.16 -44.12 59.84
N LEU A 94 41.14 -43.54 60.52
CA LEU A 94 41.69 -42.23 60.20
C LEU A 94 42.43 -42.25 58.85
N GLN A 95 43.18 -43.30 58.54
CA GLN A 95 43.80 -43.49 57.22
C GLN A 95 42.75 -43.68 56.12
N ARG A 96 41.69 -44.45 56.38
CA ARG A 96 40.56 -44.62 55.46
C ARG A 96 39.80 -43.32 55.24
N SER A 97 39.63 -42.51 56.28
CA SER A 97 39.05 -41.16 56.19
C SER A 97 39.96 -40.20 55.43
N THR A 98 41.27 -40.23 55.71
CA THR A 98 42.27 -39.38 55.03
C THR A 98 42.32 -39.68 53.54
N THR A 99 42.36 -40.96 53.16
CA THR A 99 42.33 -41.38 51.74
C THR A 99 41.00 -41.06 51.06
N ALA A 100 39.87 -41.15 51.78
CA ALA A 100 38.56 -40.73 51.26
C ALA A 100 38.49 -39.22 51.05
N ILE A 101 39.01 -38.42 51.98
CA ILE A 101 39.11 -36.95 51.87
C ILE A 101 40.05 -36.56 50.73
N GLU A 102 41.19 -37.24 50.58
CA GLU A 102 42.12 -36.98 49.48
C GLU A 102 41.47 -37.25 48.13
N LYS A 103 40.79 -38.40 47.98
CA LYS A 103 40.01 -38.73 46.78
C LYS A 103 38.89 -37.71 46.51
N GLN A 104 38.19 -37.23 47.54
CA GLN A 104 37.20 -36.16 47.40
C GLN A 104 37.85 -34.84 47.00
N SER A 105 39.03 -34.51 47.53
CA SER A 105 39.76 -33.28 47.19
C SER A 105 40.26 -33.29 45.75
N GLU A 106 40.73 -34.45 45.26
CA GLU A 106 41.11 -34.65 43.86
C GLU A 106 39.89 -34.56 42.94
N ALA A 107 38.76 -35.17 43.32
CA ALA A 107 37.51 -35.05 42.59
C ALA A 107 37.03 -33.59 42.52
N LEU A 108 37.06 -32.85 43.63
CA LEU A 108 36.71 -31.43 43.67
C LEU A 108 37.66 -30.57 42.83
N ARG A 109 38.97 -30.83 42.84
CA ARG A 109 39.93 -30.17 41.95
C ARG A 109 39.62 -30.45 40.49
N SER A 110 39.25 -31.68 40.14
CA SER A 110 38.86 -32.05 38.77
C SER A 110 37.58 -31.31 38.34
N GLN A 111 36.58 -31.22 39.24
CA GLN A 111 35.33 -30.49 39.00
C GLN A 111 35.57 -28.99 38.87
N GLN A 112 36.41 -28.41 39.73
CA GLN A 112 36.79 -26.99 39.66
C GLN A 112 37.46 -26.67 38.32
N ASN A 113 38.37 -27.53 37.85
CA ASN A 113 39.02 -27.37 36.55
C ASN A 113 38.01 -27.49 35.40
N ALA A 114 37.07 -28.45 35.46
CA ALA A 114 36.01 -28.59 34.46
C ALA A 114 35.10 -27.36 34.41
N VAL A 115 34.67 -26.84 35.57
CA VAL A 115 33.86 -25.61 35.67
C VAL A 115 34.64 -24.42 35.13
N ALA A 116 35.93 -24.28 35.46
CA ALA A 116 36.77 -23.21 34.95
C ALA A 116 36.88 -23.25 33.41
N LEU A 117 36.97 -24.44 32.82
CA LEU A 117 36.95 -24.62 31.37
C LEU A 117 35.60 -24.23 30.75
N ILE A 118 34.49 -24.64 31.36
CA ILE A 118 33.14 -24.26 30.91
C ILE A 118 32.95 -22.75 30.97
N VAL A 119 33.38 -22.08 32.05
CA VAL A 119 33.31 -20.62 32.16
C VAL A 119 34.15 -19.93 31.10
N LYS A 120 35.37 -20.41 30.85
CA LYS A 120 36.23 -19.88 29.78
C LYS A 120 35.59 -20.08 28.40
N ASN A 121 35.01 -21.25 28.13
CA ASN A 121 34.32 -21.52 26.87
C ASN A 121 33.09 -20.64 26.70
N ASN A 122 32.25 -20.50 27.74
CA ASN A 122 31.09 -19.61 27.73
C ASN A 122 31.47 -18.16 27.48
N LYS A 123 32.59 -17.67 28.03
CA LYS A 123 33.10 -16.32 27.72
C LYS A 123 33.43 -16.18 26.24
N LYS A 124 34.15 -17.15 25.66
CA LYS A 124 34.48 -17.15 24.22
C LYS A 124 33.23 -17.22 23.35
N VAL A 125 32.27 -18.09 23.68
CA VAL A 125 31.00 -18.22 22.96
C VAL A 125 30.17 -16.94 23.06
N ARG A 126 30.11 -16.28 24.23
CA ARG A 126 29.41 -14.98 24.37
C ARG A 126 30.04 -13.89 23.51
N VAL A 127 31.37 -13.79 23.49
CA VAL A 127 32.07 -12.81 22.63
C VAL A 127 31.79 -13.10 21.16
N ALA A 128 31.95 -14.35 20.72
CA ALA A 128 31.64 -14.75 19.34
C ALA A 128 30.18 -14.46 18.96
N ARG A 129 29.24 -14.70 19.88
CA ARG A 129 27.81 -14.37 19.68
C ARG A 129 27.59 -12.86 19.55
N THR A 130 28.18 -12.05 20.41
CA THR A 130 28.06 -10.59 20.34
C THR A 130 28.66 -10.02 19.05
N GLU A 131 29.78 -10.57 18.57
CA GLU A 131 30.38 -10.18 17.30
C GLU A 131 29.51 -10.59 16.10
N ALA A 132 28.91 -11.78 16.13
CA ALA A 132 27.97 -12.23 15.10
C ALA A 132 26.71 -11.36 15.06
N ASP A 133 26.13 -11.04 16.22
CA ASP A 133 24.96 -10.17 16.34
C ASP A 133 25.27 -8.76 15.82
N ALA A 134 26.45 -8.20 16.14
CA ALA A 134 26.89 -6.89 15.66
C ALA A 134 27.12 -6.88 14.13
N LYS A 135 27.68 -7.95 13.56
CA LYS A 135 27.82 -8.09 12.10
C LYS A 135 26.46 -8.18 11.41
N GLN A 136 25.53 -8.94 11.99
CA GLN A 136 24.17 -9.06 11.47
C GLN A 136 23.42 -7.73 11.52
N LEU A 137 23.56 -6.97 12.62
CA LEU A 137 22.96 -5.64 12.75
C LEU A 137 23.50 -4.67 11.68
N ARG A 138 24.82 -4.61 11.49
CA ARG A 138 25.43 -3.77 10.45
C ARG A 138 24.97 -4.15 9.04
N LYS A 139 24.83 -5.44 8.76
CA LYS A 139 24.32 -5.92 7.48
C LYS A 139 22.87 -5.47 7.28
N TRP A 140 22.03 -5.63 8.31
CA TRP A 140 20.64 -5.18 8.27
C TRP A 140 20.52 -3.66 8.12
N GLU A 141 21.34 -2.87 8.82
CA GLU A 141 21.39 -1.41 8.66
C GLU A 141 21.80 -1.01 7.24
N ALA A 142 22.79 -1.68 6.65
CA ALA A 142 23.22 -1.43 5.27
C ALA A 142 22.13 -1.80 4.25
N GLU A 143 21.47 -2.95 4.41
CA GLU A 143 20.35 -3.36 3.56
C GLU A 143 19.16 -2.40 3.70
N ASN A 144 18.83 -1.98 4.93
CA ASN A 144 17.77 -1.02 5.20
C ASN A 144 18.08 0.36 4.58
N GLY A 145 19.33 0.82 4.68
CA GLY A 145 19.79 2.05 4.03
C GLY A 145 19.69 1.97 2.51
N GLN A 146 20.07 0.83 1.90
CA GLN A 146 19.96 0.62 0.47
C GLN A 146 18.50 0.61 -0.01
N VAL A 147 17.61 -0.08 0.73
CA VAL A 147 16.17 -0.08 0.43
C VAL A 147 15.60 1.33 0.57
N SER A 148 15.95 2.05 1.64
CA SER A 148 15.50 3.44 1.83
C SER A 148 15.96 4.35 0.70
N SER A 149 17.21 4.24 0.23
CA SER A 149 17.69 5.03 -0.91
C SER A 149 16.99 4.67 -2.22
N ALA A 150 16.69 3.39 -2.44
CA ALA A 150 15.99 2.95 -3.64
C ALA A 150 14.52 3.40 -3.64
N VAL A 151 13.87 3.42 -2.47
CA VAL A 151 12.51 3.95 -2.31
C VAL A 151 12.49 5.46 -2.59
N GLU A 152 13.48 6.21 -2.09
CA GLU A 152 13.59 7.65 -2.35
C GLU A 152 13.86 7.96 -3.84
N GLU A 153 14.71 7.18 -4.50
CA GLU A 153 14.94 7.33 -5.95
C GLU A 153 13.67 7.02 -6.75
N LEU A 154 12.94 5.97 -6.38
CA LEU A 154 11.69 5.59 -7.04
C LEU A 154 10.58 6.63 -6.79
N SER A 155 10.49 7.18 -5.58
CA SER A 155 9.51 8.21 -5.22
C SER A 155 9.79 9.51 -5.98
N GLN A 156 11.06 9.90 -6.10
CA GLN A 156 11.48 11.06 -6.87
C GLN A 156 11.21 10.86 -8.37
N ASN A 157 11.49 9.68 -8.91
CA ASN A 157 11.15 9.34 -10.30
C ASN A 157 9.64 9.41 -10.55
N LEU A 158 8.84 8.82 -9.65
CA LEU A 158 7.38 8.87 -9.73
C LEU A 158 6.88 10.32 -9.66
N MET A 159 7.46 11.17 -8.80
CA MET A 159 7.14 12.60 -8.75
C MET A 159 7.42 13.31 -10.09
N TYR A 160 8.57 13.03 -10.72
CA TYR A 160 8.89 13.59 -12.03
C TYR A 160 7.90 13.10 -13.11
N GLN A 161 7.62 11.80 -13.15
CA GLN A 161 6.65 11.23 -14.10
C GLN A 161 5.24 11.81 -13.90
N LEU A 162 4.80 11.99 -12.65
CA LEU A 162 3.52 12.63 -12.34
C LEU A 162 3.48 14.08 -12.84
N SER A 163 4.55 14.85 -12.63
CA SER A 163 4.62 16.23 -13.09
C SER A 163 4.65 16.35 -14.62
N ASP A 164 5.35 15.44 -15.29
CA ASP A 164 5.41 15.37 -16.75
C ASP A 164 4.05 14.97 -17.34
N LEU A 165 3.39 13.95 -16.78
CA LEU A 165 2.02 13.57 -17.16
C LEU A 165 1.02 14.71 -16.93
N GLU A 166 1.14 15.45 -15.82
CA GLU A 166 0.29 16.62 -15.56
C GLU A 166 0.51 17.73 -16.59
N GLN A 167 1.77 18.01 -16.95
CA GLN A 167 2.11 18.99 -17.97
C GLN A 167 1.63 18.56 -19.35
N GLN A 168 1.86 17.31 -19.74
CA GLN A 168 1.36 16.73 -20.99
C GLN A 168 -0.16 16.83 -21.07
N ASN A 169 -0.88 16.49 -19.99
CA ASN A 169 -2.34 16.60 -19.95
C ASN A 169 -2.81 18.06 -20.14
N LYS A 170 -2.12 19.04 -19.56
CA LYS A 170 -2.42 20.47 -19.77
C LYS A 170 -2.17 20.90 -21.22
N MET A 171 -1.05 20.50 -21.81
CA MET A 171 -0.70 20.83 -23.19
C MET A 171 -1.66 20.18 -24.19
N SER A 172 -1.94 18.88 -24.05
CA SER A 172 -2.88 18.15 -24.90
C SER A 172 -4.29 18.74 -24.82
N LYS A 173 -4.72 19.19 -23.63
CA LYS A 173 -6.01 19.87 -23.47
C LYS A 173 -6.06 21.21 -24.21
N SER A 174 -4.99 22.01 -24.18
CA SER A 174 -4.95 23.25 -24.95
C SER A 174 -4.92 23.01 -26.46
N ASP A 175 -4.18 22.00 -26.90
CA ASP A 175 -4.04 21.63 -28.31
C ASP A 175 -5.37 21.09 -28.88
N ALA A 176 -6.05 20.20 -28.14
CA ALA A 176 -7.38 19.71 -28.51
C ALA A 176 -8.41 20.87 -28.60
N LYS A 177 -8.35 21.85 -27.69
CA LYS A 177 -9.22 23.03 -27.78
C LYS A 177 -8.90 23.89 -29.01
N GLN A 178 -7.63 24.13 -29.27
CA GLN A 178 -7.20 24.93 -30.42
C GLN A 178 -7.64 24.29 -31.74
N THR A 179 -7.45 22.98 -31.89
CA THR A 179 -7.86 22.25 -33.10
C THR A 179 -9.37 22.29 -33.30
N VAL A 180 -10.17 22.07 -32.24
CA VAL A 180 -11.64 22.21 -32.28
C VAL A 180 -12.07 23.63 -32.65
N ASP A 181 -11.46 24.65 -32.07
CA ASP A 181 -11.75 26.05 -32.40
C ASP A 181 -11.40 26.40 -33.87
N GLU A 182 -10.31 25.86 -34.40
CA GLU A 182 -9.91 26.03 -35.80
C GLU A 182 -10.90 25.36 -36.76
N ILE A 183 -11.37 24.15 -36.41
CA ILE A 183 -12.41 23.45 -37.17
C ILE A 183 -13.70 24.26 -37.16
N PHE A 184 -14.23 24.66 -36.00
CA PHE A 184 -15.47 25.45 -35.95
C PHE A 184 -15.38 26.77 -36.72
N LYS A 185 -14.21 27.44 -36.73
CA LYS A 185 -14.01 28.61 -37.59
C LYS A 185 -14.07 28.28 -39.08
N ALA A 186 -13.60 27.11 -39.50
CA ALA A 186 -13.74 26.66 -40.88
C ALA A 186 -15.21 26.34 -41.23
N ASP A 187 -15.94 25.77 -40.29
CA ASP A 187 -17.36 25.41 -40.43
C ASP A 187 -18.22 26.67 -40.54
N ASP A 188 -17.97 27.66 -39.69
CA ASP A 188 -18.62 28.97 -39.76
C ASP A 188 -18.40 29.65 -41.10
N ARG A 189 -17.16 29.60 -41.65
CA ARG A 189 -16.87 30.13 -42.99
C ARG A 189 -17.69 29.40 -44.06
N LEU A 190 -17.80 28.08 -43.97
CA LEU A 190 -18.62 27.30 -44.89
C LEU A 190 -20.10 27.68 -44.75
N LEU A 191 -20.63 27.77 -43.53
CA LEU A 191 -22.01 28.19 -43.27
C LEU A 191 -22.31 29.59 -43.79
N THR A 192 -21.40 30.56 -43.62
CA THR A 192 -21.57 31.90 -44.22
C THR A 192 -21.57 31.85 -45.75
N SER A 193 -20.83 30.93 -46.38
CA SER A 193 -20.86 30.75 -47.83
C SER A 193 -22.17 30.11 -48.31
N LEU A 194 -22.73 29.16 -47.55
CA LEU A 194 -24.05 28.59 -47.83
C LEU A 194 -25.16 29.63 -47.64
N GLN A 195 -25.04 30.51 -46.63
CA GLN A 195 -25.99 31.60 -46.42
C GLN A 195 -26.01 32.56 -47.62
N LYS A 196 -24.85 32.94 -48.15
CA LYS A 196 -24.76 33.77 -49.36
C LYS A 196 -25.36 33.05 -50.57
N LEU A 197 -25.07 31.76 -50.74
CA LEU A 197 -25.65 30.97 -51.82
C LEU A 197 -27.18 30.88 -51.69
N ALA A 198 -27.72 30.76 -50.48
CA ALA A 198 -29.15 30.76 -50.22
C ALA A 198 -29.79 32.11 -50.51
N GLU A 199 -29.12 33.22 -50.19
CA GLU A 199 -29.56 34.58 -50.54
C GLU A 199 -29.60 34.78 -52.07
N GLU A 200 -28.65 34.23 -52.81
CA GLU A 200 -28.64 34.23 -54.28
C GLU A 200 -29.73 33.34 -54.91
N LEU A 201 -30.30 32.41 -54.16
CA LEU A 201 -31.24 31.40 -54.63
C LEU A 201 -32.71 31.77 -54.40
N ASP A 202 -32.99 32.89 -53.71
CA ASP A 202 -34.35 33.28 -53.35
C ASP A 202 -35.22 33.43 -54.62
N PRO A 203 -36.21 32.55 -54.84
CA PRO A 203 -36.93 32.43 -56.10
C PRO A 203 -37.96 33.54 -56.33
N GLY A 204 -38.05 34.52 -55.43
CA GLY A 204 -38.86 35.72 -55.61
C GLY A 204 -38.03 36.87 -56.15
N SER A 205 -37.47 36.76 -57.36
CA SER A 205 -36.90 37.94 -58.00
C SER A 205 -38.03 38.96 -58.14
N SER A 206 -38.01 40.02 -57.34
CA SER A 206 -38.94 41.16 -57.46
C SER A 206 -39.00 41.62 -58.92
N GLU A 207 -37.88 41.48 -59.62
CA GLU A 207 -37.70 41.82 -61.03
C GLU A 207 -38.61 41.02 -61.98
N ASP A 208 -38.83 39.72 -61.78
CA ASP A 208 -39.73 38.95 -62.67
C ASP A 208 -41.21 39.34 -62.47
N HIS A 209 -41.62 39.62 -61.23
CA HIS A 209 -42.97 40.14 -60.96
C HIS A 209 -43.18 41.56 -61.49
N ASP A 210 -42.17 42.42 -61.37
CA ASP A 210 -42.20 43.79 -61.87
C ASP A 210 -42.19 43.84 -63.40
N THR A 211 -41.43 42.96 -64.05
CA THR A 211 -41.39 42.84 -65.52
C THR A 211 -42.70 42.31 -66.09
N ILE A 212 -43.31 41.29 -65.46
CA ILE A 212 -44.65 40.80 -65.85
C ILE A 212 -45.69 41.92 -65.73
N SER A 213 -45.67 42.68 -64.64
CA SER A 213 -46.59 43.81 -64.42
C SER A 213 -46.40 44.90 -65.47
N ARG A 214 -45.14 45.20 -65.84
CA ARG A 214 -44.81 46.16 -66.89
C ARG A 214 -45.24 45.71 -68.29
N ILE A 215 -45.08 44.42 -68.62
CA ILE A 215 -45.52 43.86 -69.90
C ILE A 215 -47.05 43.94 -70.02
N ARG A 216 -47.78 43.64 -68.94
CA ARG A 216 -49.24 43.78 -68.90
C ARG A 216 -49.69 45.22 -69.11
N ASP A 217 -49.06 46.19 -68.47
CA ASP A 217 -49.35 47.63 -68.66
C ASP A 217 -49.07 48.08 -70.11
N LEU A 218 -47.93 47.67 -70.69
CA LEU A 218 -47.59 47.98 -72.08
C LEU A 218 -48.59 47.36 -73.07
N CYS A 219 -49.01 46.11 -72.86
CA CYS A 219 -50.04 45.46 -73.67
C CYS A 219 -51.38 46.19 -73.57
N ALA A 220 -51.79 46.58 -72.36
CA ALA A 220 -53.03 47.36 -72.16
C ALA A 220 -52.99 48.71 -72.88
N ARG A 221 -51.84 49.41 -72.83
CA ARG A 221 -51.64 50.66 -73.59
C ARG A 221 -51.67 50.41 -75.10
N TYR A 222 -51.02 49.36 -75.58
CA TYR A 222 -51.01 48.99 -76.99
C TYR A 222 -52.43 48.71 -77.50
N ILE A 223 -53.22 47.89 -76.79
CA ILE A 223 -54.63 47.61 -77.11
C ILE A 223 -55.43 48.92 -77.16
N LYS A 224 -55.26 49.81 -76.18
CA LYS A 224 -55.95 51.10 -76.16
C LYS A 224 -55.61 51.96 -77.39
N HIS A 225 -54.33 52.01 -77.78
CA HIS A 225 -53.89 52.79 -78.93
C HIS A 225 -54.33 52.18 -80.26
N THR A 226 -54.32 50.85 -80.41
CA THR A 226 -54.78 50.17 -81.62
C THR A 226 -56.28 50.31 -81.80
N VAL A 227 -57.08 50.11 -80.75
CA VAL A 227 -58.54 50.30 -80.79
C VAL A 227 -58.88 51.73 -81.16
N ASN A 228 -58.25 52.72 -80.50
CA ASN A 228 -58.48 54.13 -80.84
C ASN A 228 -58.04 54.45 -82.27
N GLY A 229 -56.90 53.94 -82.72
CA GLY A 229 -56.40 54.16 -84.08
C GLY A 229 -57.28 53.53 -85.16
N VAL A 230 -57.80 52.33 -84.94
CA VAL A 230 -58.75 51.67 -85.85
C VAL A 230 -60.07 52.44 -85.87
N ARG A 231 -60.58 52.85 -84.69
CA ARG A 231 -61.80 53.67 -84.60
C ARG A 231 -61.66 54.99 -85.37
N THR A 232 -60.60 55.74 -85.13
CA THR A 232 -60.37 57.01 -85.84
C THR A 232 -60.17 56.83 -87.35
N LYS A 233 -59.53 55.73 -87.79
CA LYS A 233 -59.40 55.43 -89.23
C LYS A 233 -60.76 55.11 -89.85
N LEU A 234 -61.59 54.37 -89.16
CA LEU A 234 -62.90 53.95 -89.61
C LEU A 234 -63.89 55.13 -89.59
N ASP A 235 -63.85 56.00 -88.56
CA ASP A 235 -64.53 57.30 -88.54
C ASP A 235 -64.12 58.16 -89.74
N ARG A 236 -62.81 58.23 -90.04
CA ARG A 236 -62.30 58.98 -91.19
C ARG A 236 -62.85 58.42 -92.51
N ILE A 237 -62.79 57.10 -92.72
CA ILE A 237 -63.28 56.46 -93.93
C ILE A 237 -64.79 56.66 -94.08
N TYR A 238 -65.55 56.56 -92.98
CA TYR A 238 -66.99 56.82 -92.97
C TYR A 238 -67.31 58.26 -93.41
N ILE A 239 -66.64 59.26 -92.84
CA ILE A 239 -66.83 60.67 -93.21
C ILE A 239 -66.34 60.95 -94.64
N GLU A 240 -65.23 60.34 -95.08
CA GLU A 240 -64.70 60.46 -96.45
C GLU A 240 -65.66 59.85 -97.48
N ALA A 241 -66.28 58.70 -97.17
CA ALA A 241 -67.30 58.07 -98.00
C ALA A 241 -68.60 58.89 -98.05
N LEU A 242 -69.01 59.49 -96.92
CA LEU A 242 -70.18 60.37 -96.86
C LEU A 242 -69.98 61.63 -97.71
N ASN A 243 -68.78 62.20 -97.69
CA ASN A 243 -68.42 63.38 -98.50
C ASN A 243 -68.27 63.05 -100.00
N GLY A 244 -67.77 61.87 -100.35
CA GLY A 244 -67.65 61.42 -101.75
C GLY A 244 -68.99 61.05 -102.40
N SER A 245 -69.99 60.66 -101.61
CA SER A 245 -71.35 60.32 -102.07
C SER A 245 -72.26 61.55 -102.29
N ALA A 246 -71.87 62.72 -101.76
CA ALA A 246 -72.66 63.95 -101.86
C ALA A 246 -72.81 64.51 -103.29
N ASP A 247 -71.98 64.06 -104.25
CA ASP A 247 -72.06 64.47 -105.67
C ASP A 247 -73.00 63.59 -106.52
N SER A 248 -73.61 62.54 -105.94
CA SER A 248 -74.54 61.64 -106.64
C SER A 248 -75.92 61.68 -105.97
N GLN A 249 -76.92 62.26 -106.63
CA GLN A 249 -78.20 62.65 -106.03
C GLN A 249 -79.19 61.52 -105.68
N ASP A 250 -78.80 60.25 -105.66
CA ASP A 250 -79.64 59.12 -105.24
C ASP A 250 -78.83 58.11 -104.40
N ALA A 251 -78.38 58.54 -103.22
CA ALA A 251 -77.84 57.64 -102.21
C ALA A 251 -79.00 56.99 -101.42
N ASN A 252 -79.17 55.67 -101.58
CA ASN A 252 -80.15 54.87 -100.86
C ASN A 252 -79.95 55.04 -99.34
N LYS A 253 -80.87 55.77 -98.69
CA LYS A 253 -80.87 55.97 -97.22
C LYS A 253 -80.80 54.66 -96.44
N GLN A 254 -81.35 53.60 -97.02
CA GLN A 254 -81.33 52.23 -96.50
C GLN A 254 -79.91 51.64 -96.44
N GLU A 255 -79.08 51.88 -97.46
CA GLU A 255 -77.69 51.41 -97.48
C GLU A 255 -76.83 52.16 -96.45
N VAL A 256 -77.11 53.45 -96.21
CA VAL A 256 -76.42 54.23 -95.18
C VAL A 256 -76.76 53.74 -93.77
N THR A 257 -78.01 53.34 -93.51
CA THR A 257 -78.41 52.76 -92.23
C THR A 257 -77.84 51.36 -92.01
N GLU A 258 -77.82 50.52 -93.05
CA GLU A 258 -77.21 49.19 -92.99
C GLU A 258 -75.69 49.29 -92.74
N LEU A 259 -74.99 50.20 -93.43
CA LEU A 259 -73.58 50.46 -93.19
C LEU A 259 -73.29 51.01 -91.79
N GLN A 260 -74.20 51.79 -91.21
CA GLN A 260 -74.06 52.29 -89.83
C GLN A 260 -74.22 51.16 -88.82
N GLU A 261 -75.18 50.26 -89.00
CA GLU A 261 -75.36 49.08 -88.14
C GLU A 261 -74.15 48.13 -88.23
N GLU A 262 -73.62 47.90 -89.45
CA GLU A 262 -72.38 47.15 -89.66
C GLU A 262 -71.17 47.84 -88.98
N LEU A 263 -71.13 49.18 -88.99
CA LEU A 263 -70.08 49.96 -88.32
C LEU A 263 -70.12 49.80 -86.80
N GLU A 264 -71.31 49.89 -86.22
CA GLU A 264 -71.53 49.72 -84.78
C GLU A 264 -71.20 48.30 -84.33
N SER A 265 -71.57 47.30 -85.16
CA SER A 265 -71.15 45.91 -84.99
C SER A 265 -69.62 45.79 -84.99
N LEU A 266 -68.95 46.37 -85.99
CA LEU A 266 -67.49 46.34 -86.10
C LEU A 266 -66.82 47.04 -84.91
N TYR A 267 -67.38 48.14 -84.39
CA TYR A 267 -66.86 48.81 -83.19
C TYR A 267 -66.92 47.97 -81.92
N SER A 268 -67.90 47.09 -81.81
CA SER A 268 -68.01 46.14 -80.71
C SER A 268 -66.96 45.02 -80.80
N GLU A 269 -66.57 44.64 -82.02
CA GLU A 269 -65.62 43.57 -82.29
C GLU A 269 -64.14 44.01 -82.24
N VAL A 270 -63.85 45.28 -82.55
CA VAL A 270 -62.47 45.82 -82.58
C VAL A 270 -61.72 45.64 -81.25
N LEU A 271 -62.39 45.82 -80.10
CA LEU A 271 -61.75 45.68 -78.79
C LEU A 271 -61.41 44.22 -78.45
N PRO A 272 -62.35 43.25 -78.52
CA PRO A 272 -62.03 41.83 -78.33
C PRO A 272 -60.92 41.32 -79.26
N VAL A 273 -60.93 41.71 -80.54
CA VAL A 273 -59.91 41.28 -81.52
C VAL A 273 -58.55 41.91 -81.23
N ALA A 274 -58.51 43.20 -80.84
CA ALA A 274 -57.27 43.86 -80.43
C ALA A 274 -56.70 43.25 -79.14
N GLN A 275 -57.56 42.87 -78.20
CA GLN A 275 -57.15 42.18 -76.98
C GLN A 275 -56.56 40.80 -77.29
N MET A 276 -57.29 39.96 -78.04
CA MET A 276 -56.84 38.63 -78.39
C MET A 276 -55.54 38.65 -79.20
N SER A 277 -55.39 39.58 -80.15
CA SER A 277 -54.16 39.73 -80.93
C SER A 277 -52.97 40.20 -80.09
N ALA A 278 -53.16 41.14 -79.16
CA ALA A 278 -52.09 41.59 -78.27
C ALA A 278 -51.69 40.51 -77.26
N GLU A 279 -52.65 39.77 -76.72
CA GLU A 279 -52.41 38.65 -75.82
C GLU A 279 -51.61 37.54 -76.53
N GLN A 280 -52.04 37.15 -77.73
CA GLN A 280 -51.41 36.06 -78.49
C GLN A 280 -50.03 36.44 -79.06
N GLN A 281 -49.83 37.68 -79.50
CA GLN A 281 -48.56 38.10 -80.12
C GLN A 281 -47.50 38.50 -79.10
N TYR A 282 -47.89 39.05 -77.95
CA TYR A 282 -46.94 39.68 -77.03
C TYR A 282 -47.01 39.14 -75.61
N LEU A 283 -48.20 38.97 -75.04
CA LEU A 283 -48.34 38.56 -73.64
C LEU A 283 -47.98 37.08 -73.44
N GLU A 284 -48.58 36.17 -74.19
CA GLU A 284 -48.33 34.74 -74.05
C GLU A 284 -46.88 34.34 -74.36
N PRO A 285 -46.23 34.85 -75.44
CA PRO A 285 -44.83 34.53 -75.71
C PRO A 285 -43.89 35.05 -74.62
N ALA A 286 -44.14 36.26 -74.10
CA ALA A 286 -43.34 36.82 -73.02
C ALA A 286 -43.50 36.04 -71.71
N LEU A 287 -44.73 35.64 -71.36
CA LEU A 287 -44.97 34.78 -70.19
C LEU A 287 -44.32 33.40 -70.35
N ARG A 288 -44.31 32.83 -71.57
CA ARG A 288 -43.64 31.56 -71.86
C ARG A 288 -42.13 31.66 -71.74
N GLU A 289 -41.53 32.77 -72.17
CA GLU A 289 -40.08 33.02 -72.03
C GLU A 289 -39.69 33.22 -70.56
N ILE A 290 -40.50 33.95 -69.79
CA ILE A 290 -40.27 34.13 -68.35
C ILE A 290 -40.43 32.80 -67.61
N ALA A 291 -41.42 31.99 -67.95
CA ALA A 291 -41.59 30.64 -67.39
C ALA A 291 -40.41 29.72 -67.74
N ALA A 292 -39.91 29.75 -68.98
CA ALA A 292 -38.74 28.97 -69.39
C ALA A 292 -37.45 29.43 -68.67
N LYS A 293 -37.30 30.72 -68.38
CA LYS A 293 -36.22 31.24 -67.53
C LYS A 293 -36.39 30.74 -66.08
N GLY A 294 -37.62 30.72 -65.58
CA GLY A 294 -37.98 30.12 -64.29
C GLY A 294 -37.57 28.65 -64.16
N ASP A 295 -37.81 27.83 -65.19
CA ASP A 295 -37.41 26.42 -65.21
C ASP A 295 -35.88 26.26 -65.12
N SER A 296 -35.11 27.09 -65.82
CA SER A 296 -33.64 27.10 -65.71
C SER A 296 -33.14 27.59 -64.34
N GLY A 297 -33.88 28.51 -63.71
CA GLY A 297 -33.66 28.95 -62.35
C GLY A 297 -33.95 27.84 -61.33
N GLN A 298 -34.98 27.03 -61.59
CA GLN A 298 -35.35 25.87 -60.77
C GLN A 298 -34.27 24.78 -60.82
N ASP A 299 -33.67 24.52 -61.98
CA ASP A 299 -32.54 23.58 -62.10
C ASP A 299 -31.29 24.08 -61.36
N ARG A 300 -30.98 25.38 -61.46
CA ARG A 300 -29.89 26.01 -60.70
C ARG A 300 -30.17 25.94 -59.19
N ALA A 301 -31.41 26.20 -58.78
CA ALA A 301 -31.83 26.13 -57.39
C ALA A 301 -31.74 24.70 -56.85
N TYR A 302 -32.16 23.70 -57.64
CA TYR A 302 -32.02 22.30 -57.30
C TYR A 302 -30.55 21.88 -57.11
N GLN A 303 -29.66 22.29 -58.02
CA GLN A 303 -28.22 22.01 -57.91
C GLN A 303 -27.59 22.68 -56.68
N ALA A 304 -27.93 23.93 -56.41
CA ALA A 304 -27.45 24.64 -55.23
C ALA A 304 -28.01 24.06 -53.92
N LEU A 305 -29.28 23.66 -53.87
CA LEU A 305 -29.88 22.95 -52.74
C LEU A 305 -29.21 21.60 -52.49
N LYS A 306 -28.92 20.85 -53.55
CA LYS A 306 -28.18 19.58 -53.44
C LYS A 306 -26.78 19.81 -52.88
N TYR A 307 -26.06 20.82 -53.37
CA TYR A 307 -24.76 21.19 -52.82
C TYR A 307 -24.83 21.62 -51.35
N MET A 308 -25.82 22.43 -50.98
CA MET A 308 -26.07 22.82 -49.58
C MET A 308 -26.37 21.60 -48.70
N GLN A 309 -27.18 20.66 -49.17
CA GLN A 309 -27.49 19.43 -48.45
C GLN A 309 -26.23 18.56 -48.25
N GLU A 310 -25.42 18.38 -49.30
CA GLU A 310 -24.17 17.64 -49.22
C GLU A 310 -23.21 18.29 -48.20
N CYS A 311 -23.06 19.61 -48.25
CA CYS A 311 -22.26 20.36 -47.30
C CYS A 311 -22.77 20.24 -45.85
N LEU A 312 -24.07 20.37 -45.63
CA LEU A 312 -24.66 20.20 -44.29
C LEU A 312 -24.48 18.77 -43.78
N SER A 313 -24.64 17.75 -44.64
CA SER A 313 -24.39 16.35 -44.26
C SER A 313 -22.92 16.11 -43.91
N PHE A 314 -22.00 16.76 -44.63
CA PHE A 314 -20.57 16.73 -44.34
C PHE A 314 -20.26 17.40 -42.99
N LEU A 315 -20.85 18.57 -42.70
CA LEU A 315 -20.71 19.22 -41.40
C LEU A 315 -21.18 18.31 -40.27
N VAL A 316 -22.38 17.73 -40.37
CA VAL A 316 -22.93 16.84 -39.34
C VAL A 316 -22.02 15.63 -39.11
N ARG A 317 -21.66 14.91 -40.17
CA ARG A 317 -20.79 13.73 -40.06
C ARG A 317 -19.44 14.07 -39.44
N ARG A 318 -18.88 15.20 -39.83
CA ARG A 318 -17.61 15.67 -39.27
C ARG A 318 -17.74 16.03 -37.78
N THR A 319 -18.82 16.69 -37.37
CA THR A 319 -19.08 16.97 -35.95
C THR A 319 -19.30 15.71 -35.13
N GLU A 320 -19.94 14.68 -35.68
CA GLU A 320 -20.11 13.37 -35.03
C GLU A 320 -18.77 12.68 -34.79
N ILE A 321 -17.90 12.63 -35.82
CA ILE A 321 -16.55 12.05 -35.70
C ILE A 321 -15.71 12.80 -34.64
N TYR A 322 -15.75 14.13 -34.63
CA TYR A 322 -15.03 14.90 -33.62
C TYR A 322 -15.62 14.73 -32.22
N ALA A 323 -16.94 14.59 -32.09
CA ALA A 323 -17.57 14.31 -30.80
C ALA A 323 -17.08 12.97 -30.21
N GLU A 324 -17.03 11.91 -31.03
CA GLU A 324 -16.49 10.60 -30.64
C GLU A 324 -15.02 10.71 -30.19
N HIS A 325 -14.16 11.35 -30.99
CA HIS A 325 -12.75 11.52 -30.61
C HIS A 325 -12.55 12.40 -29.36
N ILE A 326 -13.39 13.42 -29.14
CA ILE A 326 -13.35 14.23 -27.92
C ILE A 326 -13.77 13.40 -26.70
N GLU A 327 -14.76 12.52 -26.83
CA GLU A 327 -15.18 11.62 -25.76
C GLU A 327 -14.07 10.61 -25.41
N GLU A 328 -13.43 9.99 -26.40
CA GLU A 328 -12.26 9.13 -26.21
C GLU A 328 -11.11 9.88 -25.52
N HIS A 329 -10.81 11.10 -25.99
CA HIS A 329 -9.79 11.96 -25.41
C HIS A 329 -10.12 12.35 -23.96
N GLN A 330 -11.39 12.64 -23.66
CA GLN A 330 -11.87 12.93 -22.32
C GLN A 330 -11.72 11.71 -21.40
N CYS A 331 -12.03 10.51 -21.88
CA CYS A 331 -11.84 9.28 -21.11
C CYS A 331 -10.35 9.07 -20.79
N HIS A 332 -9.46 9.27 -21.76
CA HIS A 332 -8.02 9.22 -21.55
C HIS A 332 -7.55 10.29 -20.55
N GLN A 333 -8.06 11.51 -20.65
CA GLN A 333 -7.76 12.60 -19.72
C GLN A 333 -8.23 12.28 -18.29
N MET A 334 -9.40 11.65 -18.13
CA MET A 334 -9.91 11.24 -16.82
C MET A 334 -9.07 10.12 -16.22
N ALA A 335 -8.67 9.13 -17.03
CA ALA A 335 -7.81 8.03 -16.59
C ALA A 335 -6.42 8.53 -16.17
N THR A 336 -5.80 9.41 -16.96
CA THR A 336 -4.51 10.03 -16.62
C THR A 336 -4.61 10.89 -15.36
N LYS A 337 -5.68 11.66 -15.20
CA LYS A 337 -5.92 12.44 -13.97
C LYS A 337 -6.09 11.52 -12.75
N PHE A 338 -6.83 10.43 -12.88
CA PHE A 338 -6.99 9.45 -11.80
C PHE A 338 -5.66 8.78 -11.43
N ALA A 339 -4.83 8.43 -12.42
CA ALA A 339 -3.49 7.91 -12.19
C ALA A 339 -2.61 8.94 -11.46
N ILE A 340 -2.72 10.23 -11.84
CA ILE A 340 -1.99 11.31 -11.18
C ILE A 340 -2.43 11.47 -9.72
N GLU A 341 -3.74 11.53 -9.47
CA GLU A 341 -4.29 11.64 -8.12
C GLU A 341 -3.94 10.44 -7.24
N THR A 342 -3.97 9.23 -7.80
CA THR A 342 -3.60 7.99 -7.09
C THR A 342 -2.11 7.96 -6.79
N GLY A 343 -1.25 8.27 -7.76
CA GLY A 343 0.20 8.38 -7.55
C GLY A 343 0.56 9.45 -6.52
N GLY A 344 -0.14 10.59 -6.52
CA GLY A 344 0.04 11.64 -5.51
C GLY A 344 -0.34 11.16 -4.10
N LYS A 345 -1.42 10.40 -3.95
CA LYS A 345 -1.81 9.79 -2.66
C LYS A 345 -0.79 8.78 -2.17
N GLU A 346 -0.26 7.93 -3.05
CA GLU A 346 0.80 6.97 -2.70
C GLU A 346 2.07 7.68 -2.23
N LEU A 347 2.46 8.77 -2.91
CA LEU A 347 3.59 9.60 -2.50
C LEU A 347 3.38 10.24 -1.11
N GLN A 348 2.15 10.70 -0.84
CA GLN A 348 1.79 11.28 0.46
C GLN A 348 1.78 10.23 1.59
N ASN A 349 1.35 9.00 1.30
CA ASN A 349 1.39 7.88 2.25
C ASN A 349 2.83 7.44 2.58
N GLN A 350 3.75 7.51 1.60
CA GLN A 350 5.18 7.27 1.85
C GLN A 350 5.79 8.36 2.76
N ALA A 351 5.47 9.63 2.53
CA ALA A 351 5.94 10.73 3.37
C ALA A 351 5.45 10.60 4.83
N ALA A 352 4.22 10.12 5.04
CA ALA A 352 3.68 9.83 6.37
C ALA A 352 4.41 8.66 7.06
N SER A 353 4.77 7.61 6.31
CA SER A 353 5.45 6.43 6.84
C SER A 353 6.90 6.70 7.28
N GLN A 354 7.58 7.68 6.67
CA GLN A 354 8.92 8.10 7.12
C GLN A 354 8.90 8.93 8.41
N SER A 355 7.75 9.51 8.80
CA SER A 355 7.63 10.37 10.00
C SER A 355 7.46 9.62 11.32
N SER A 356 7.22 8.31 11.30
CA SER A 356 7.03 7.49 12.50
C SER A 356 8.24 6.60 12.81
N THR A 357 9.39 7.19 13.11
CA THR A 357 10.47 6.46 13.78
C THR A 357 10.27 6.50 15.29
N SER A 358 9.33 5.69 15.79
CA SER A 358 9.37 5.21 17.17
C SER A 358 8.80 3.80 17.25
N ILE A 359 9.70 2.83 17.42
CA ILE A 359 9.55 1.58 18.21
C ILE A 359 8.29 0.78 17.84
N THR A 360 8.37 -0.39 17.21
CA THR A 360 8.65 -1.65 17.92
C THR A 360 8.99 -2.75 16.91
N ARG A 361 10.02 -3.54 17.24
CA ARG A 361 10.36 -4.80 16.58
C ARG A 361 9.16 -5.73 16.53
N GLN A 362 8.74 -6.12 15.33
CA GLN A 362 8.10 -7.40 15.13
C GLN A 362 8.68 -8.09 13.90
N ARG A 363 9.48 -9.12 14.17
CA ARG A 363 10.00 -10.06 13.19
C ARG A 363 8.81 -10.75 12.51
N GLN A 364 8.68 -10.59 11.21
CA GLN A 364 8.18 -11.67 10.36
C GLN A 364 9.10 -11.84 9.16
N ASN A 365 9.68 -13.04 9.11
CA ASN A 365 10.45 -13.57 7.99
C ASN A 365 9.48 -13.90 6.85
N SER A 366 9.72 -13.32 5.68
CA SER A 366 9.33 -13.91 4.40
C SER A 366 10.36 -13.50 3.35
N GLN A 367 11.35 -14.38 3.16
CA GLN A 367 12.25 -14.33 2.01
C GLN A 367 11.48 -14.77 0.77
N VAL A 368 11.28 -13.86 -0.18
CA VAL A 368 11.07 -14.22 -1.59
C VAL A 368 12.17 -13.54 -2.39
N GLN A 369 13.14 -14.35 -2.82
CA GLN A 369 14.19 -13.94 -3.74
C GLN A 369 13.58 -13.78 -5.14
N ALA A 370 13.42 -12.55 -5.61
CA ALA A 370 13.21 -12.27 -7.02
C ALA A 370 14.58 -12.28 -7.72
N GLN A 371 14.83 -13.32 -8.53
CA GLN A 371 15.96 -13.37 -9.45
C GLN A 371 15.75 -12.35 -10.57
N SER A 372 16.36 -11.18 -10.45
CA SER A 372 16.52 -10.24 -11.57
C SER A 372 17.62 -10.76 -12.51
N ARG A 373 17.21 -11.29 -13.67
CA ARG A 373 18.13 -11.59 -14.77
C ARG A 373 18.47 -10.29 -15.49
N ASN A 374 19.65 -9.77 -15.21
CA ASN A 374 20.31 -8.73 -15.98
C ASN A 374 20.55 -9.20 -17.42
N ASN A 375 19.84 -8.63 -18.40
CA ASN A 375 20.25 -8.64 -19.81
C ASN A 375 20.77 -7.26 -20.19
N ARG A 376 22.09 -7.13 -20.09
CA ARG A 376 22.87 -5.96 -20.49
C ARG A 376 23.45 -6.25 -21.88
N ARG A 377 22.97 -5.60 -22.95
CA ARG A 377 23.77 -5.42 -24.17
C ARG A 377 23.27 -4.29 -25.10
N ARG A 378 24.09 -3.23 -25.11
CA ARG A 378 24.59 -2.45 -26.26
C ARG A 378 23.58 -1.75 -27.17
N SER A 379 23.48 -0.45 -26.96
CA SER A 379 23.20 0.55 -27.99
C SER A 379 24.42 0.71 -28.91
N SER A 380 24.29 0.30 -30.17
CA SER A 380 25.09 0.85 -31.28
C SER A 380 24.47 0.49 -32.62
N MET A 381 24.30 1.53 -33.45
CA MET A 381 23.95 1.55 -34.86
C MET A 381 22.46 1.46 -35.22
N PHE A 382 22.03 2.61 -35.73
CA PHE A 382 20.79 2.91 -36.41
C PHE A 382 20.87 2.25 -37.79
N GLU A 383 20.42 1.00 -37.90
CA GLU A 383 19.91 0.47 -39.16
C GLU A 383 18.39 0.65 -39.10
N GLU A 384 17.81 1.16 -40.18
CA GLU A 384 16.37 1.35 -40.35
C GLU A 384 15.71 -0.04 -40.42
N MET A 385 15.53 -0.64 -39.25
CA MET A 385 15.04 -2.00 -39.07
C MET A 385 13.52 -1.99 -39.19
N ASP A 386 12.99 -2.90 -40.00
CA ASP A 386 11.56 -3.00 -40.26
C ASP A 386 10.75 -3.12 -38.95
N ALA A 387 9.60 -2.44 -38.88
CA ALA A 387 8.82 -2.28 -37.64
C ALA A 387 8.44 -3.64 -37.02
N GLU A 388 8.22 -4.64 -37.87
CA GLU A 388 7.92 -6.01 -37.49
C GLU A 388 9.11 -6.70 -36.80
N GLN A 389 10.32 -6.48 -37.30
CA GLN A 389 11.54 -7.00 -36.68
C GLN A 389 11.85 -6.31 -35.35
N GLN A 390 11.54 -5.02 -35.24
CA GLN A 390 11.70 -4.26 -34.00
C GLN A 390 10.71 -4.73 -32.93
N LEU A 391 9.46 -5.00 -33.30
CA LEU A 391 8.46 -5.59 -32.41
C LEU A 391 8.89 -6.98 -31.92
N LEU A 392 9.35 -7.84 -32.83
CA LEU A 392 9.80 -9.19 -32.48
C LEU A 392 11.05 -9.17 -31.60
N ARG A 393 11.97 -8.23 -31.83
CA ARG A 393 13.13 -8.02 -30.95
C ARG A 393 12.73 -7.54 -29.56
N ASN A 394 11.75 -6.64 -29.44
CA ASN A 394 11.21 -6.21 -28.15
C ASN A 394 10.55 -7.38 -27.39
N LEU A 395 9.98 -8.34 -28.11
CA LEU A 395 9.43 -9.59 -27.55
C LEU A 395 10.52 -10.66 -27.25
N GLY A 396 11.79 -10.37 -27.60
CA GLY A 396 12.93 -11.26 -27.40
C GLY A 396 12.99 -12.42 -28.40
N ILE A 397 12.37 -12.27 -29.56
CA ILE A 397 12.35 -13.25 -30.65
C ILE A 397 13.25 -12.71 -31.78
N THR A 398 14.34 -13.41 -32.08
CA THR A 398 15.23 -13.09 -33.21
C THR A 398 14.90 -14.02 -34.37
N LEU A 399 14.37 -13.47 -35.47
CA LEU A 399 14.11 -14.26 -36.67
C LEU A 399 15.42 -14.75 -37.31
N PRO A 400 15.40 -15.90 -37.98
CA PRO A 400 16.47 -16.31 -38.90
C PRO A 400 16.67 -15.30 -40.06
N ASN A 401 17.90 -15.21 -40.59
CA ASN A 401 18.34 -14.19 -41.55
C ASN A 401 17.47 -14.15 -42.84
N GLU A 402 17.54 -13.04 -43.59
CA GLU A 402 16.86 -12.81 -44.90
C GLU A 402 17.16 -13.84 -46.02
N SER A 403 18.06 -14.78 -45.78
CA SER A 403 18.38 -15.87 -46.71
C SER A 403 17.48 -17.11 -46.58
N ASP A 404 16.65 -17.19 -45.54
CA ASP A 404 15.81 -18.35 -45.27
C ASP A 404 14.42 -18.20 -45.92
N THR A 405 13.89 -19.28 -46.49
CA THR A 405 12.56 -19.33 -47.12
C THR A 405 11.46 -18.91 -46.13
N ASP A 406 10.45 -18.18 -46.59
CA ASP A 406 9.35 -17.69 -45.74
C ASP A 406 8.67 -18.80 -44.92
N ASP A 407 8.61 -20.03 -45.43
CA ASP A 407 8.09 -21.21 -44.71
C ASP A 407 8.89 -21.57 -43.45
N ALA A 408 10.21 -21.36 -43.45
CA ALA A 408 11.05 -21.62 -42.28
C ALA A 408 10.85 -20.54 -41.19
N ARG A 409 10.50 -19.32 -41.61
CA ARG A 409 10.21 -18.20 -40.70
C ARG A 409 8.85 -18.37 -40.03
N THR A 410 7.83 -18.80 -40.78
CA THR A 410 6.50 -19.09 -40.23
C THR A 410 6.55 -20.26 -39.24
N GLU A 411 7.24 -21.36 -39.55
CA GLU A 411 7.42 -22.48 -38.62
C GLU A 411 8.14 -22.06 -37.33
N PHE A 412 9.17 -21.21 -37.42
CA PHE A 412 9.87 -20.70 -36.23
C PHE A 412 8.99 -19.80 -35.35
N LEU A 413 8.18 -18.93 -35.98
CA LEU A 413 7.24 -18.07 -35.27
C LEU A 413 6.10 -18.88 -34.64
N GLU A 414 5.58 -19.88 -35.34
CA GLU A 414 4.56 -20.80 -34.81
C GLU A 414 5.09 -21.56 -33.59
N LYS A 415 6.30 -22.11 -33.68
CA LYS A 415 6.96 -22.77 -32.55
C LYS A 415 7.21 -21.83 -31.38
N SER A 416 7.62 -20.60 -31.65
CA SER A 416 7.82 -19.57 -30.62
C SER A 416 6.50 -19.17 -29.94
N LEU A 417 5.42 -19.06 -30.71
CA LEU A 417 4.07 -18.81 -30.18
C LEU A 417 3.61 -19.98 -29.31
N GLN A 418 3.81 -21.21 -29.76
CA GLN A 418 3.45 -22.41 -29.01
C GLN A 418 4.24 -22.49 -27.68
N GLU A 419 5.54 -22.22 -27.70
CA GLU A 419 6.35 -22.19 -26.47
C GLU A 419 5.90 -21.08 -25.50
N ARG A 420 5.54 -19.90 -26.02
CA ARG A 420 5.07 -18.78 -25.18
C ARG A 420 3.68 -19.04 -24.60
N THR A 421 2.76 -19.63 -25.37
CA THR A 421 1.43 -20.00 -24.89
C THR A 421 1.50 -21.12 -23.85
N GLU A 422 2.39 -22.10 -24.02
CA GLU A 422 2.64 -23.12 -23.01
C GLU A 422 3.26 -22.53 -21.74
N LYS A 423 4.23 -21.62 -21.86
CA LYS A 423 4.77 -20.88 -20.70
C LYS A 423 3.70 -20.09 -19.97
N LEU A 424 2.81 -19.39 -20.69
CA LEU A 424 1.70 -18.65 -20.09
C LEU A 424 0.78 -19.60 -19.33
N LYS A 425 0.39 -20.72 -19.93
CA LYS A 425 -0.45 -21.74 -19.29
C LYS A 425 0.20 -22.28 -18.01
N ASN A 426 1.50 -22.57 -18.05
CA ASN A 426 2.25 -23.03 -16.89
C ASN A 426 2.35 -21.95 -15.80
N HIS A 427 2.58 -20.69 -16.18
CA HIS A 427 2.57 -19.57 -15.23
C HIS A 427 1.20 -19.36 -14.60
N MET A 428 0.12 -19.50 -15.37
CA MET A 428 -1.26 -19.42 -14.85
C MET A 428 -1.54 -20.54 -13.86
N ALA A 429 -1.22 -21.79 -14.20
CA ALA A 429 -1.39 -22.92 -13.29
C ALA A 429 -0.56 -22.79 -12.00
N ASN A 430 0.68 -22.29 -12.12
CA ASN A 430 1.53 -22.03 -10.95
C ASN A 430 0.99 -20.88 -10.08
N LEU A 431 0.48 -19.81 -10.70
CA LEU A 431 -0.14 -18.70 -9.98
C LEU A 431 -1.41 -19.19 -9.26
N GLU A 432 -2.27 -19.93 -9.94
CA GLU A 432 -3.46 -20.53 -9.37
C GLU A 432 -3.11 -21.41 -8.16
N SER A 433 -2.18 -22.36 -8.32
CA SER A 433 -1.75 -23.22 -7.22
C SER A 433 -1.12 -22.45 -6.05
N THR A 434 -0.30 -21.43 -6.33
CA THR A 434 0.35 -20.62 -5.29
C THR A 434 -0.66 -19.76 -4.54
N THR A 435 -1.60 -19.14 -5.26
CA THR A 435 -2.67 -18.32 -4.67
C THR A 435 -3.63 -19.19 -3.87
N GLU A 436 -4.04 -20.34 -4.38
CA GLU A 436 -4.87 -21.32 -3.66
C GLU A 436 -4.18 -21.79 -2.37
N THR A 437 -2.90 -22.13 -2.43
CA THR A 437 -2.13 -22.56 -1.25
C THR A 437 -2.03 -21.44 -0.22
N THR A 438 -1.79 -20.21 -0.68
CA THR A 438 -1.69 -19.03 0.20
C THR A 438 -3.03 -18.74 0.87
N ILE A 439 -4.12 -18.71 0.10
CA ILE A 439 -5.48 -18.51 0.62
C ILE A 439 -5.83 -19.62 1.61
N SER A 440 -5.60 -20.89 1.26
CA SER A 440 -5.86 -22.03 2.14
C SER A 440 -5.08 -21.94 3.44
N SER A 441 -3.81 -21.53 3.40
CA SER A 441 -3.01 -21.32 4.60
C SER A 441 -3.54 -20.17 5.48
N HIS A 442 -3.98 -19.07 4.87
CA HIS A 442 -4.56 -17.95 5.59
C HIS A 442 -5.90 -18.30 6.23
N VAL A 443 -6.77 -19.02 5.52
CA VAL A 443 -8.06 -19.49 6.05
C VAL A 443 -7.83 -20.48 7.19
N HIS A 444 -6.88 -21.41 7.04
CA HIS A 444 -6.54 -22.35 8.11
C HIS A 444 -5.98 -21.63 9.34
N ASN A 445 -5.06 -20.68 9.15
CA ASN A 445 -4.54 -19.87 10.25
C ASN A 445 -5.65 -19.05 10.92
N ALA A 446 -6.56 -18.46 10.15
CA ALA A 446 -7.70 -17.73 10.68
C ALA A 446 -8.60 -18.64 11.53
N ASP A 447 -8.93 -19.85 11.05
CA ASP A 447 -9.71 -20.83 11.82
C ASP A 447 -9.00 -21.25 13.13
N VAL A 448 -7.68 -21.50 13.08
CA VAL A 448 -6.89 -21.82 14.28
C VAL A 448 -6.89 -20.64 15.25
N THR A 449 -6.70 -19.41 14.77
CA THR A 449 -6.74 -18.22 15.63
C THR A 449 -8.13 -17.97 16.21
N MET A 450 -9.19 -18.22 15.44
CA MET A 450 -10.57 -18.10 15.91
C MET A 450 -10.87 -19.15 16.99
N LYS A 451 -10.42 -20.39 16.82
CA LYS A 451 -10.49 -21.43 17.85
C LYS A 451 -9.69 -21.06 19.10
N LEU A 452 -8.50 -20.48 18.95
CA LEU A 452 -7.71 -19.99 20.08
C LEU A 452 -8.41 -18.84 20.82
N LEU A 453 -8.97 -17.87 20.09
CA LEU A 453 -9.73 -16.77 20.68
C LEU A 453 -11.00 -17.28 21.36
N TYR A 454 -11.71 -18.21 20.74
CA TYR A 454 -12.87 -18.88 21.31
C TYR A 454 -12.49 -19.61 22.59
N ASN A 455 -11.42 -20.40 22.58
CA ASN A 455 -10.92 -21.09 23.76
C ASN A 455 -10.44 -20.12 24.84
N ALA A 456 -9.82 -18.99 24.49
CA ALA A 456 -9.36 -17.98 25.45
C ALA A 456 -10.54 -17.22 26.09
N LEU A 457 -11.54 -16.84 25.28
CA LEU A 457 -12.79 -16.23 25.76
C LEU A 457 -13.56 -17.20 26.65
N GLN A 458 -13.54 -18.48 26.30
CA GLN A 458 -14.22 -19.52 27.04
C GLN A 458 -13.43 -19.93 28.29
N ALA A 459 -12.10 -19.81 28.33
CA ALA A 459 -11.27 -20.12 29.51
C ALA A 459 -11.61 -19.27 30.75
N ASP A 460 -12.02 -18.01 30.55
CA ASP A 460 -12.47 -17.14 31.65
C ASP A 460 -13.99 -17.28 31.94
N SER A 461 -14.69 -18.13 31.19
CA SER A 461 -16.13 -18.38 31.36
C SER A 461 -16.38 -19.60 32.24
N VAL A 462 -17.41 -19.54 33.08
CA VAL A 462 -17.90 -20.66 33.91
C VAL A 462 -18.28 -21.89 33.06
N TYR A 463 -18.51 -21.69 31.76
CA TYR A 463 -18.82 -22.73 30.80
C TYR A 463 -17.60 -23.23 30.01
N GLY A 464 -16.38 -22.86 30.40
CA GLY A 464 -15.17 -23.15 29.62
C GLY A 464 -14.53 -24.49 29.80
N GLU A 465 -14.66 -25.02 31.01
CA GLU A 465 -14.43 -26.42 31.26
C GLU A 465 -15.81 -27.09 31.23
N VAL A 466 -15.97 -28.14 30.42
CA VAL A 466 -17.19 -28.96 30.45
C VAL A 466 -17.20 -29.69 31.79
N GLN A 467 -17.66 -29.02 32.84
CA GLN A 467 -17.90 -29.61 34.14
C GLN A 467 -19.15 -30.49 34.00
N LEU A 468 -18.93 -31.81 33.88
CA LEU A 468 -20.00 -32.82 33.81
C LEU A 468 -20.78 -32.96 35.12
N LEU A 469 -20.34 -32.29 36.18
CA LEU A 469 -20.90 -32.32 37.52
C LEU A 469 -21.32 -30.91 37.90
N ASP A 470 -22.55 -30.80 38.41
CA ASP A 470 -23.13 -29.54 38.87
C ASP A 470 -22.30 -28.98 40.04
N PRO A 471 -21.82 -27.73 39.97
CA PRO A 471 -21.04 -27.10 41.04
C PRO A 471 -21.79 -27.09 42.39
N ASP A 472 -23.13 -27.07 42.38
CA ASP A 472 -23.92 -27.14 43.61
C ASP A 472 -23.78 -28.51 44.29
N ILE A 473 -23.69 -29.59 43.51
CA ILE A 473 -23.47 -30.95 44.03
C ILE A 473 -22.07 -31.07 44.64
N VAL A 474 -21.04 -30.53 43.98
CA VAL A 474 -19.66 -30.55 44.50
C VAL A 474 -19.56 -29.74 45.80
N SER A 475 -20.22 -28.58 45.87
CA SER A 475 -20.24 -27.79 47.10
C SER A 475 -20.94 -28.54 48.25
N SER A 476 -22.08 -29.19 47.97
CA SER A 476 -22.80 -29.99 48.96
C SER A 476 -22.00 -31.21 49.45
N PHE A 477 -21.21 -31.83 48.57
CA PHE A 477 -20.31 -32.93 48.93
C PHE A 477 -19.20 -32.45 49.87
N ASN A 478 -18.57 -31.31 49.55
CA ASN A 478 -17.54 -30.73 50.40
C ASN A 478 -18.08 -30.34 51.78
N THR A 479 -19.29 -29.79 51.86
CA THR A 479 -19.94 -29.51 53.15
C THR A 479 -20.24 -30.80 53.92
N PHE A 480 -20.63 -31.87 53.22
CA PHE A 480 -20.88 -33.17 53.85
C PHE A 480 -19.58 -33.80 54.38
N GLU A 481 -18.47 -33.66 53.66
CA GLU A 481 -17.16 -34.12 54.09
C GLU A 481 -16.66 -33.35 55.32
N GLU A 482 -16.89 -32.04 55.36
CA GLU A 482 -16.58 -31.19 56.51
C GLU A 482 -17.44 -31.55 57.74
N GLU A 483 -18.74 -31.83 57.53
CA GLU A 483 -19.63 -32.33 58.59
C GLU A 483 -19.22 -33.72 59.11
N ILE A 484 -18.81 -34.64 58.24
CA ILE A 484 -18.29 -35.96 58.62
C ILE A 484 -17.02 -35.80 59.47
N LYS A 485 -16.10 -34.93 59.05
CA LYS A 485 -14.86 -34.67 59.79
C LYS A 485 -15.16 -34.09 61.17
N ASN A 486 -16.11 -33.17 61.25
CA ASN A 486 -16.55 -32.57 62.52
C ASN A 486 -17.24 -33.61 63.44
N LEU A 487 -18.05 -34.51 62.87
CA LEU A 487 -18.63 -35.65 63.59
C LEU A 487 -17.55 -36.63 64.09
N GLN A 488 -16.52 -36.87 63.30
CA GLN A 488 -15.39 -37.72 63.70
C GLN A 488 -14.60 -37.11 64.86
N GLU A 489 -14.29 -35.80 64.79
CA GLU A 489 -13.65 -35.08 65.89
C GLU A 489 -14.50 -35.10 67.17
N ASN A 490 -15.82 -34.91 67.04
CA ASN A 490 -16.75 -35.01 68.17
C ASN A 490 -16.82 -36.44 68.75
N LEU A 491 -16.76 -37.47 67.90
CA LEU A 491 -16.78 -38.87 68.36
C LEU A 491 -15.48 -39.26 69.04
N GLU A 492 -14.33 -38.80 68.56
CA GLU A 492 -13.04 -38.93 69.24
C GLU A 492 -13.05 -38.22 70.60
N ALA A 493 -13.64 -37.03 70.69
CA ALA A 493 -13.78 -36.30 71.95
C ALA A 493 -14.67 -37.02 72.98
N VAL A 494 -15.74 -37.70 72.54
CA VAL A 494 -16.62 -38.50 73.42
C VAL A 494 -15.94 -39.78 73.88
N ASN A 495 -15.06 -40.37 73.07
CA ASN A 495 -14.34 -41.61 73.43
C ASN A 495 -13.22 -41.37 74.48
N LEU A 496 -12.81 -40.11 74.69
CA LEU A 496 -11.84 -39.70 75.72
C LEU A 496 -12.47 -39.41 77.10
N GLN A 497 -13.81 -39.48 77.23
CA GLN A 497 -14.54 -39.24 78.49
C GLN A 497 -15.10 -40.52 79.14
N ARG A 498 -14.54 -41.69 78.82
CA ARG A 498 -14.87 -42.97 79.49
C ARG A 498 -13.62 -43.67 79.95
#